data_AF-A0AAF0YQI5-F1
#
_entry.id   AF-A0AAF0YQI5-F1
#
_cell.length_a   1.000
_cell.length_b   1.000
_cell.length_c   1.000
_cell.angle_alpha   90.00
_cell.angle_beta   90.00
_cell.angle_gamma   90.00
#
_symmetry.space_group_name_H-M   'P 1'
#
loop_
_entity.id
_entity.type
_entity.pdbx_description
1 polymer ?
#
loop_
_entity_poly.entity_id
_entity_poly.type
_entity_poly.pdbx_seq_one_letter_code
_entity_poly.pdbx_strand_id
1 'polypeptide(L)'
;MKQINLNFKKLEKSLQEVPDNKQPIATALYDELVFINATLNNLREIIKKEGVLDLFQNGSQEYYREHPALKSYNTTLSRYSNIIKQLIELLPNSEQASDELLDFLGGN
;
A
#
# COMPACT_ATOMS: atom_id res chain seq x y z
N MET A 1 8.35 14.03 -4.74
CA MET A 1 8.20 12.62 -4.29
C MET A 1 7.63 11.80 -5.44
N LYS A 2 8.19 10.61 -5.74
CA LYS A 2 7.67 9.69 -6.76
C LYS A 2 6.31 9.12 -6.32
N GLN A 3 5.43 8.69 -7.24
CA GLN A 3 4.23 7.91 -6.92
C GLN A 3 4.60 6.52 -6.38
N ILE A 4 3.72 5.88 -5.62
CA ILE A 4 3.86 4.45 -5.35
C ILE A 4 3.49 3.72 -6.64
N ASN A 5 4.51 3.20 -7.31
CA ASN A 5 4.38 2.48 -8.57
C ASN A 5 4.79 1.03 -8.35
N LEU A 6 3.84 0.23 -7.86
CA LEU A 6 3.94 -1.21 -7.96
C LEU A 6 3.80 -1.59 -9.44
N ASN A 7 4.73 -2.36 -9.99
CA ASN A 7 4.53 -3.06 -11.26
C ASN A 7 3.49 -4.19 -11.12
N PHE A 8 2.22 -3.81 -11.13
CA PHE A 8 1.07 -4.72 -11.03
C PHE A 8 1.08 -5.82 -12.11
N LYS A 9 1.58 -5.54 -13.31
CA LYS A 9 1.70 -6.54 -14.39
C LYS A 9 2.69 -7.65 -14.04
N LYS A 10 3.77 -7.35 -13.33
CA LYS A 10 4.72 -8.38 -12.86
C LYS A 10 4.06 -9.22 -11.77
N LEU A 11 3.39 -8.58 -10.81
CA LEU A 11 2.71 -9.26 -9.72
C LEU A 11 1.60 -10.20 -10.23
N GLU A 12 0.75 -9.74 -11.13
CA GLU A 12 -0.32 -10.54 -11.74
C GLU A 12 0.22 -11.83 -12.39
N LYS A 13 1.38 -11.75 -13.06
CA LYS A 13 2.05 -12.93 -13.62
C LYS A 13 2.51 -13.91 -12.53
N SER A 14 3.15 -13.42 -11.48
CA SER A 14 3.58 -14.27 -10.36
C SER A 14 2.40 -14.96 -9.68
N LEU A 15 1.25 -14.27 -9.56
CA LEU A 15 0.05 -14.86 -8.95
C LEU A 15 -0.53 -16.03 -9.75
N GLN A 16 -0.16 -16.23 -11.02
CA GLN A 16 -0.55 -17.43 -11.79
C GLN A 16 0.08 -18.71 -11.23
N GLU A 17 1.15 -18.60 -10.46
CA GLU A 17 1.82 -19.74 -9.81
C GLU A 17 1.15 -20.15 -8.49
N VAL A 18 0.20 -19.35 -7.97
CA VAL A 18 -0.55 -19.70 -6.76
C VAL A 18 -1.39 -20.97 -7.02
N PRO A 19 -1.37 -21.95 -6.10
CA PRO A 19 -2.20 -23.15 -6.23
C PRO A 19 -3.69 -22.84 -6.45
N ASP A 20 -4.37 -23.60 -7.31
CA ASP A 20 -5.77 -23.37 -7.72
C ASP A 20 -6.74 -23.19 -6.54
N ASN A 21 -6.56 -23.94 -5.46
CA ASN A 21 -7.40 -23.86 -4.27
C ASN A 21 -7.22 -22.55 -3.46
N LYS A 22 -6.18 -21.77 -3.76
CA LYS A 22 -5.87 -20.47 -3.13
C LYS A 22 -6.04 -19.30 -4.10
N GLN A 23 -6.24 -19.55 -5.40
CA GLN A 23 -6.44 -18.51 -6.41
C GLN A 23 -7.53 -17.49 -6.06
N PRO A 24 -8.73 -17.88 -5.56
CA PRO A 24 -9.75 -16.89 -5.19
C PRO A 24 -9.29 -15.89 -4.12
N ILE A 25 -8.46 -16.34 -3.18
CA ILE A 25 -7.89 -15.49 -2.12
C ILE A 25 -6.85 -14.55 -2.73
N ALA A 26 -5.98 -15.06 -3.61
CA ALA A 26 -4.98 -14.25 -4.29
C ALA A 26 -5.61 -13.14 -5.15
N THR A 27 -6.67 -13.45 -5.90
CA THR A 27 -7.41 -12.47 -6.70
C THR A 27 -8.02 -11.37 -5.81
N ALA A 28 -8.71 -11.75 -4.73
CA ALA A 28 -9.32 -10.77 -3.82
C ALA A 28 -8.27 -9.83 -3.17
N LEU A 29 -7.13 -10.38 -2.76
CA LEU A 29 -6.02 -9.61 -2.19
C LEU A 29 -5.37 -8.69 -3.24
N TYR A 30 -5.23 -9.14 -4.48
CA TYR A 30 -4.71 -8.32 -5.57
C TYR A 30 -5.63 -7.13 -5.89
N ASP A 31 -6.94 -7.37 -5.98
CA ASP A 31 -7.92 -6.30 -6.25
C ASP A 31 -7.90 -5.24 -5.13
N GLU A 32 -7.86 -5.69 -3.86
CA GLU A 32 -7.71 -4.79 -2.71
C GLU A 32 -6.39 -4.02 -2.79
N LEU A 33 -5.28 -4.67 -3.16
CA LEU A 33 -3.97 -4.03 -3.31
C LEU A 33 -3.99 -2.89 -4.35
N VAL A 34 -4.64 -3.11 -5.49
CA VAL A 34 -4.82 -2.10 -6.54
C VAL A 34 -5.60 -0.90 -6.00
N PHE A 35 -6.70 -1.16 -5.29
CA PHE A 35 -7.54 -0.11 -4.70
C PHE A 35 -6.78 0.73 -3.66
N ILE A 36 -6.07 0.09 -2.73
CA ILE A 36 -5.35 0.83 -1.68
C ILE A 36 -4.10 1.53 -2.22
N ASN A 37 -3.49 1.05 -3.31
CA ASN A 37 -2.40 1.77 -3.99
C ASN A 37 -2.89 3.12 -4.55
N ALA A 38 -4.05 3.12 -5.22
CA ALA A 38 -4.67 4.37 -5.68
C ALA A 38 -5.01 5.30 -4.51
N THR A 39 -5.52 4.74 -3.41
CA THR A 39 -5.81 5.48 -2.18
C THR A 39 -4.56 6.13 -1.57
N LEU A 40 -3.44 5.41 -1.51
CA LEU A 40 -2.16 5.95 -1.02
C LEU A 40 -1.65 7.11 -1.88
N ASN A 41 -1.76 7.00 -3.21
CA ASN A 41 -1.37 8.08 -4.11
C ASN A 41 -2.24 9.34 -3.89
N ASN A 42 -3.55 9.17 -3.71
CA ASN A 42 -4.45 10.29 -3.41
C ASN A 42 -4.11 10.96 -2.08
N LEU A 43 -3.91 10.17 -1.01
CA LEU A 43 -3.53 10.69 0.31
C LEU A 43 -2.17 11.41 0.26
N ARG A 44 -1.22 10.90 -0.51
CA ARG A 44 0.09 11.53 -0.70
C ARG A 44 -0.02 12.90 -1.37
N GLU A 45 -0.88 13.06 -2.38
CA GLU A 45 -1.09 14.37 -3.01
C GLU A 45 -1.79 15.36 -2.05
N ILE A 46 -2.72 14.89 -1.21
CA ILE A 46 -3.32 15.73 -0.16
C ILE A 46 -2.24 16.22 0.81
N ILE A 47 -1.44 15.31 1.37
CA ILE A 47 -0.36 15.65 2.31
C ILE A 47 0.67 16.60 1.68
N LYS A 48 0.98 16.41 0.40
CA LYS A 48 1.90 17.29 -0.34
C LYS A 48 1.35 18.70 -0.49
N LYS A 49 0.03 18.84 -0.68
CA LYS A 49 -0.64 20.13 -0.86
C LYS A 49 -0.88 20.85 0.46
N GLU A 50 -1.34 20.12 1.47
CA GLU A 50 -1.88 20.67 2.72
C GLU A 50 -0.88 20.59 3.88
N GLY A 51 0.17 19.78 3.73
CA GLY A 51 1.17 19.56 4.76
C GLY A 51 0.80 18.41 5.70
N VAL A 52 1.73 18.13 6.63
CA VAL A 52 1.59 17.06 7.63
C VAL A 52 0.90 17.53 8.92
N LEU A 53 0.76 18.85 9.08
CA LEU A 53 0.06 19.47 10.20
C LEU A 53 -1.19 20.18 9.67
N ASP A 54 -2.28 20.05 10.41
CA ASP A 54 -3.55 20.74 10.19
C ASP A 54 -3.75 21.77 11.31
N LEU A 55 -4.17 22.98 10.94
CA LEU A 55 -4.53 24.01 11.91
C LEU A 55 -5.95 23.75 12.39
N PHE A 56 -6.09 23.30 13.63
CA PHE A 56 -7.40 23.08 14.23
C PHE A 56 -7.88 24.35 14.92
N GLN A 57 -9.04 24.85 14.50
CA GLN A 57 -9.73 25.99 15.10
C GLN A 57 -11.14 25.58 15.53
N ASN A 58 -11.46 25.75 16.81
CA ASN A 58 -12.80 25.53 17.37
C ASN A 58 -13.09 26.56 18.48
N GLY A 59 -13.90 27.57 18.16
CA GLY A 59 -14.13 28.70 19.07
C GLY A 59 -12.81 29.42 19.39
N SER A 60 -12.48 29.52 20.69
CA SER A 60 -11.23 30.15 21.16
C SER A 60 -10.02 29.20 21.16
N GLN A 61 -10.20 27.93 20.84
CA GLN A 61 -9.09 26.97 20.78
C GLN A 61 -8.49 26.94 19.37
N GLU A 62 -7.17 27.16 19.29
CA GLU A 62 -6.41 27.14 18.05
C GLU A 62 -5.05 26.48 18.29
N TYR A 63 -4.76 25.38 17.59
CA TYR A 63 -3.47 24.69 17.67
C TYR A 63 -3.22 23.80 16.44
N TYR A 64 -1.95 23.52 16.18
CA TYR A 64 -1.57 22.55 15.15
C TYR A 64 -1.71 21.11 15.66
N ARG A 65 -2.30 20.25 14.84
CA ARG A 65 -2.39 18.81 15.07
C ARG A 65 -1.92 18.03 13.85
N GLU A 66 -1.75 16.72 14.00
CA GLU A 66 -1.49 15.84 12.86
C GLU A 66 -2.61 15.95 11.83
N HIS A 67 -2.24 16.08 10.55
CA HIS A 67 -3.19 16.12 9.46
C HIS A 67 -3.92 14.77 9.33
N PRO A 68 -5.27 14.72 9.28
CA PRO A 68 -6.01 13.46 9.18
C PRO A 68 -5.57 12.59 8.01
N ALA A 69 -5.25 13.20 6.86
CA ALA A 69 -4.73 12.46 5.71
C ALA A 69 -3.39 11.76 5.98
N LEU A 70 -2.50 12.32 6.83
CA LEU A 70 -1.25 11.68 7.22
C LEU A 70 -1.51 10.42 8.04
N LYS A 71 -2.42 10.51 9.01
CA LYS A 71 -2.84 9.35 9.82
C LYS A 71 -3.46 8.25 8.96
N SER A 72 -4.34 8.62 8.04
CA SER A 72 -4.93 7.68 7.07
C SER A 72 -3.85 7.07 6.18
N TYR A 73 -2.91 7.86 5.67
CA TYR A 73 -1.81 7.38 4.83
C TYR A 73 -0.97 6.32 5.55
N ASN A 74 -0.55 6.59 6.79
CA ASN A 74 0.23 5.64 7.59
C ASN A 74 -0.52 4.32 7.83
N THR A 75 -1.82 4.41 8.14
CA THR A 75 -2.67 3.24 8.34
C THR A 75 -2.81 2.42 7.05
N THR A 76 -3.08 3.08 5.93
CA THR A 76 -3.22 2.43 4.62
C THR A 76 -1.89 1.82 4.16
N LEU A 77 -0.76 2.46 4.44
CA LEU A 77 0.57 1.95 4.10
C LEU A 77 0.87 0.66 4.85
N SER A 78 0.50 0.56 6.12
CA SER A 78 0.62 -0.70 6.87
C SER A 78 -0.22 -1.82 6.26
N ARG A 79 -1.47 -1.53 5.86
CA ARG A 79 -2.34 -2.51 5.17
C ARG A 79 -1.76 -2.95 3.84
N TYR A 80 -1.24 -2.01 3.05
CA TYR A 80 -0.57 -2.28 1.78
C TYR A 80 0.59 -3.26 1.95
N SER A 81 1.47 -3.01 2.91
CA SER A 81 2.57 -3.92 3.21
C SER A 81 2.10 -5.30 3.67
N ASN A 82 1.00 -5.39 4.42
CA ASN A 82 0.46 -6.67 4.88
C ASN A 82 -0.16 -7.49 3.75
N ILE A 83 -0.93 -6.87 2.85
CA ILE A 83 -1.52 -7.56 1.69
C ILE A 83 -0.42 -8.10 0.79
N ILE A 84 0.63 -7.32 0.56
CA ILE A 84 1.78 -7.77 -0.23
C ILE A 84 2.44 -9.01 0.40
N LYS A 85 2.67 -9.01 1.71
CA LYS A 85 3.21 -10.18 2.42
C LYS A 85 2.31 -11.41 2.27
N GLN A 86 1.00 -11.23 2.45
CA GLN A 86 0.03 -12.31 2.26
C GLN A 86 0.07 -12.86 0.84
N LEU A 87 0.15 -12.01 -0.19
CA LEU A 87 0.27 -12.45 -1.57
C LEU A 87 1.56 -13.26 -1.82
N ILE A 88 2.70 -12.87 -1.24
CA ILE A 88 3.94 -13.65 -1.32
C ILE A 88 3.80 -15.02 -0.66
N GLU A 89 3.18 -15.07 0.52
CA GLU A 89 2.99 -16.31 1.29
C GLU A 89 2.08 -17.32 0.55
N LEU A 90 1.28 -16.86 -0.41
CA LEU A 90 0.47 -17.74 -1.27
C LEU A 90 1.28 -18.38 -2.41
N LEU A 91 2.45 -17.85 -2.75
CA LEU A 91 3.30 -18.38 -3.81
C LEU A 91 4.00 -19.68 -3.37
N PRO A 92 4.19 -20.64 -4.29
CA PRO A 92 4.76 -21.96 -3.97
C PRO A 92 6.24 -21.90 -3.54
N ASN A 93 6.98 -20.84 -3.89
CA ASN A 93 8.40 -20.61 -3.55
C ASN A 93 8.59 -19.32 -2.74
N SER A 94 7.87 -19.19 -1.62
CA SER A 94 7.81 -17.95 -0.84
C SER A 94 9.16 -17.40 -0.35
N GLU A 95 10.17 -18.26 -0.15
CA GLU A 95 11.53 -17.85 0.26
C GLU A 95 12.32 -17.13 -0.86
N GLN A 96 12.14 -17.51 -2.13
CA GLN A 96 12.73 -16.78 -3.26
C GLN A 96 11.89 -15.56 -3.65
N ALA A 97 10.57 -15.66 -3.51
CA ALA A 97 9.66 -14.57 -3.81
C ALA A 97 9.74 -13.41 -2.81
N SER A 98 10.15 -13.66 -1.56
CA SER A 98 10.38 -12.61 -0.57
C SER A 98 11.56 -11.71 -0.93
N ASP A 99 12.66 -12.28 -1.44
CA ASP A 99 13.85 -11.51 -1.84
C ASP A 99 13.56 -10.66 -3.07
N GLU A 100 12.90 -11.23 -4.09
CA GLU A 100 12.45 -10.45 -5.26
C GLU A 100 11.49 -9.34 -4.87
N LEU A 101 10.68 -9.52 -3.83
CA LEU A 101 9.73 -8.51 -3.39
C LEU A 101 10.38 -7.44 -2.50
N LEU A 102 11.39 -7.77 -1.70
CA LEU A 102 12.22 -6.79 -1.00
C LEU A 102 12.99 -5.92 -2.00
N ASP A 103 13.53 -6.52 -3.06
CA ASP A 103 14.10 -5.77 -4.19
C ASP A 103 13.05 -4.94 -4.93
N PHE A 104 11.81 -5.42 -5.01
CA PHE A 104 10.70 -4.69 -5.62
C PHE A 104 10.23 -3.48 -4.80
N LEU A 105 10.16 -3.61 -3.48
CA LEU A 105 9.83 -2.51 -2.56
C LEU A 105 11.00 -1.55 -2.35
N GLY A 106 12.24 -2.04 -2.51
CA GLY A 106 13.49 -1.29 -2.33
C GLY A 106 14.14 -0.76 -3.62
N GLY A 107 13.59 -1.05 -4.80
CA GLY A 107 14.27 -0.86 -6.08
C GLY A 107 14.04 0.48 -6.81
N ASN A 108 14.90 1.46 -6.54
CA ASN A 108 15.33 2.63 -7.36
C ASN A 108 14.37 3.79 -7.73
#